data_AF-A0A811K421-F1
#
_entry.id   AF-A0A811K421-F1
#
_cell.length_a   1.000
_cell.length_b   1.000
_cell.length_c   1.000
_cell.angle_alpha   90.00
_cell.angle_beta   90.00
_cell.angle_gamma   90.00
#
_symmetry.space_group_name_H-M   'P 1'
#
loop_
_entity.id
_entity.type
_entity.pdbx_description
1 polymer ?
#
loop_
_entity_poly.entity_id
_entity_poly.type
_entity_poly.pdbx_seq_one_letter_code
_entity_poly.pdbx_strand_id
1 'polypeptide(L)'
;MNIPQLQQQQPSSSDGFDFLRDSTSVSLRQRLQALDEVDKKIAEIMDSTRDLIITLDKDKQISRTKMDENAKKYTKVLEEDIMKVISDQLTYMEQLCVGAEHQDSMFRVQNKNKMTKEVLNRMYTEVACLQTLVANGANEDGTPDGNDVEMIQEGSIHTGSIDSE
;
A
#
# COMPACT_ATOMS: atom_id res chain seq x y z
N MET A 1 7.18 -30.56 -55.60
CA MET A 1 7.94 -30.65 -54.34
C MET A 1 7.36 -29.61 -53.41
N ASN A 2 6.59 -30.03 -52.40
CA ASN A 2 5.76 -29.17 -51.57
C ASN A 2 6.45 -29.00 -50.21
N ILE A 3 6.83 -27.77 -49.83
CA ILE A 3 7.46 -27.47 -48.55
C ILE A 3 6.34 -27.06 -47.58
N PRO A 4 6.13 -27.75 -46.44
CA PRO A 4 5.14 -27.31 -45.46
C PRO A 4 5.66 -26.08 -44.70
N GLN A 5 4.85 -25.01 -44.65
CA GLN A 5 5.08 -23.89 -43.73
C GLN A 5 4.85 -24.37 -42.29
N LEU A 6 5.91 -24.31 -41.49
CA LEU A 6 5.83 -24.42 -40.03
C LEU A 6 5.13 -23.17 -39.49
N GLN A 7 3.86 -23.31 -39.16
CA GLN A 7 3.09 -22.31 -38.44
C GLN A 7 3.63 -22.26 -36.99
N GLN A 8 4.45 -21.26 -36.68
CA GLN A 8 4.77 -20.89 -35.30
C GLN A 8 3.48 -20.41 -34.64
N GLN A 9 2.82 -21.30 -33.89
CA GLN A 9 1.87 -20.88 -32.87
C GLN A 9 2.67 -20.25 -31.72
N GLN A 10 2.64 -18.92 -31.66
CA GLN A 10 2.96 -18.23 -30.42
C GLN A 10 1.88 -18.58 -29.38
N PRO A 11 2.23 -19.06 -28.18
CA PRO A 11 1.25 -19.22 -27.12
C PRO A 11 0.78 -17.83 -26.66
N SER A 12 -0.52 -17.59 -26.77
CA SER A 12 -1.23 -16.44 -26.23
C SER A 12 -0.97 -16.36 -24.72
N SER A 13 -0.08 -15.45 -24.31
CA SER A 13 0.40 -15.28 -22.94
C SER A 13 -0.57 -14.48 -22.05
N SER A 14 -1.88 -14.49 -22.32
CA SER A 14 -2.84 -13.66 -21.58
C SER A 14 -3.38 -14.29 -20.31
N ASP A 15 -3.31 -15.62 -20.16
CA ASP A 15 -3.99 -16.30 -19.04
C ASP A 15 -3.18 -16.33 -17.73
N GLY A 16 -1.93 -15.88 -17.75
CA GLY A 16 -1.06 -15.83 -16.56
C GLY A 16 -1.22 -14.58 -15.70
N PHE A 17 -1.93 -13.55 -16.19
CA PHE A 17 -1.98 -12.23 -15.54
C PHE A 17 -3.21 -11.98 -14.67
N ASP A 18 -4.28 -12.77 -14.79
CA ASP A 18 -5.48 -12.59 -13.96
C ASP A 18 -5.28 -13.06 -12.52
N PHE A 19 -4.44 -14.08 -12.28
CA PHE A 19 -4.12 -14.53 -10.93
C PHE A 19 -3.30 -13.49 -10.12
N LEU A 20 -2.48 -12.68 -10.80
CA LEU A 20 -1.63 -11.66 -10.19
C LEU A 20 -2.42 -10.44 -9.70
N ARG A 21 -3.59 -10.19 -10.28
CA ARG A 21 -4.44 -9.05 -9.92
C ARG A 21 -5.29 -9.33 -8.69
N ASP A 22 -5.75 -10.57 -8.52
CA ASP A 22 -6.58 -10.95 -7.39
C ASP A 22 -5.78 -11.02 -6.07
N SER A 23 -4.52 -11.47 -6.09
CA SER A 23 -3.70 -11.53 -4.87
C SER A 23 -3.28 -10.16 -4.33
N THR A 24 -3.20 -9.13 -5.19
CA THR A 24 -2.84 -7.76 -4.79
C THR A 24 -4.04 -6.92 -4.34
N SER A 25 -5.27 -7.41 -4.52
CA SER A 25 -6.51 -6.73 -4.13
C SER A 25 -6.73 -6.67 -2.61
N VAL A 26 -6.11 -7.58 -1.86
CA VAL A 26 -6.23 -7.67 -0.39
C VAL A 26 -5.20 -6.75 0.26
N SER A 27 -5.70 -5.78 1.03
CA SER A 27 -4.85 -4.81 1.74
C SER A 27 -3.99 -5.48 2.82
N LEU A 28 -2.83 -4.88 3.14
CA LEU A 28 -1.96 -5.35 4.24
C LEU A 28 -2.73 -5.52 5.56
N ARG A 29 -3.65 -4.59 5.87
CA ARG A 29 -4.48 -4.67 7.08
C ARG A 29 -5.35 -5.93 7.09
N GLN A 30 -6.00 -6.25 5.97
CA GLN A 30 -6.83 -7.45 5.85
C GLN A 30 -5.99 -8.72 5.97
N ARG A 31 -4.76 -8.71 5.45
CA ARG A 31 -3.81 -9.83 5.58
C ARG A 31 -3.39 -10.06 7.03
N LEU A 32 -3.05 -8.99 7.75
CA LEU A 32 -2.73 -9.07 9.18
C LEU A 32 -3.93 -9.57 9.98
N GLN A 33 -5.13 -9.06 9.69
CA GLN A 33 -6.35 -9.55 10.33
C GLN A 33 -6.61 -11.04 10.06
N ALA A 34 -6.35 -11.52 8.84
CA ALA A 34 -6.48 -12.95 8.51
C ALA A 34 -5.51 -13.81 9.33
N LEU A 35 -4.29 -13.33 9.59
CA LEU A 35 -3.34 -14.01 10.48
C LEU A 35 -3.82 -13.99 11.94
N ASP A 36 -4.38 -12.88 12.43
CA ASP A 36 -4.98 -12.83 13.76
C ASP A 36 -6.17 -13.81 13.90
N GLU A 37 -6.92 -14.01 12.82
CA GLU A 37 -8.00 -15.00 12.76
C GLU A 37 -7.47 -16.43 12.78
N VAL A 38 -6.35 -16.70 12.11
CA VAL A 38 -5.65 -18.00 12.20
C VAL A 38 -5.22 -18.30 13.64
N ASP A 39 -4.64 -17.33 14.35
CA ASP A 39 -4.26 -17.52 15.76
C ASP A 39 -5.46 -17.86 16.65
N LYS A 40 -6.60 -17.19 16.45
CA LYS A 40 -7.85 -17.52 17.14
C LYS A 40 -8.33 -18.93 16.81
N LYS A 41 -8.21 -19.36 15.55
CA LYS A 41 -8.61 -20.71 15.11
C LYS A 41 -7.72 -21.80 15.69
N ILE A 42 -6.41 -21.54 15.82
CA ILE A 42 -5.48 -22.42 16.51
C ILE A 42 -5.90 -22.58 17.98
N ALA A 43 -6.21 -21.47 18.66
CA ALA A 43 -6.70 -21.53 20.04
C ALA A 43 -8.02 -22.32 20.15
N GLU A 44 -8.98 -22.08 19.25
CA GLU A 44 -10.26 -22.80 19.20
C GLU A 44 -10.07 -24.32 19.06
N ILE A 45 -9.18 -24.74 18.15
CA ILE A 45 -8.84 -26.16 17.98
C ILE A 45 -8.26 -26.73 19.27
N MET A 46 -7.29 -26.04 19.88
CA MET A 46 -6.60 -26.51 21.08
C MET A 46 -7.57 -26.67 22.26
N ASP A 47 -8.49 -25.73 22.43
CA ASP A 47 -9.54 -25.81 23.45
C ASP A 47 -10.52 -26.94 23.17
N SER A 48 -10.95 -27.11 21.91
CA SER A 48 -11.83 -28.22 21.53
C SER A 48 -11.19 -29.59 21.76
N THR A 49 -9.88 -29.73 21.50
CA THR A 49 -9.14 -30.96 21.78
C THR A 49 -9.00 -31.21 23.27
N ARG A 50 -8.72 -30.16 24.06
CA ARG A 50 -8.68 -30.25 25.52
C ARG A 50 -10.01 -30.74 26.09
N ASP A 51 -11.12 -30.17 25.64
CA ASP A 51 -12.46 -30.55 26.09
C ASP A 51 -12.79 -32.00 25.72
N LEU A 52 -12.37 -32.45 24.54
CA LEU A 52 -12.50 -33.85 24.12
C LEU A 52 -11.76 -34.79 25.08
N ILE A 53 -10.52 -34.44 25.44
CA ILE A 53 -9.69 -35.24 26.37
C ILE A 53 -10.32 -35.27 27.77
N ILE A 54 -10.80 -34.13 28.27
CA ILE A 54 -11.51 -34.07 29.57
C ILE A 54 -12.79 -34.92 29.54
N THR A 55 -13.50 -34.91 28.42
CA THR A 55 -14.71 -35.72 28.25
C THR A 55 -14.37 -37.21 28.22
N LEU A 56 -13.28 -37.60 27.56
CA LEU A 56 -12.78 -38.98 27.59
C LEU A 56 -12.43 -39.45 29.01
N ASP A 57 -11.83 -38.58 29.81
CA ASP A 57 -11.47 -38.89 31.20
C ASP A 57 -12.71 -39.12 32.08
N LYS A 58 -13.77 -38.32 31.89
CA LYS A 58 -15.03 -38.41 32.65
C LYS A 58 -15.93 -39.57 32.22
N ASP A 59 -16.21 -39.67 30.92
CA ASP A 59 -17.22 -40.59 30.37
C ASP A 59 -16.62 -41.94 29.93
N LYS A 60 -15.30 -42.09 29.97
CA LYS A 60 -14.48 -43.26 29.57
C LYS A 60 -14.60 -43.70 28.11
N GLN A 61 -15.67 -43.35 27.39
CA GLN A 61 -15.87 -43.59 25.97
C GLN A 61 -16.67 -42.48 25.29
N ILE A 62 -16.22 -42.06 24.11
CA ILE A 62 -16.98 -41.22 23.18
C ILE A 62 -17.59 -42.13 22.11
N SER A 63 -18.82 -41.83 21.67
CA SER A 63 -19.42 -42.57 20.56
C SER A 63 -18.63 -42.37 19.27
N ARG A 64 -18.56 -43.41 18.43
CA ARG A 64 -17.83 -43.35 17.15
C ARG A 64 -18.29 -42.19 16.27
N THR A 65 -19.60 -41.93 16.22
CA THR A 65 -20.19 -40.82 15.49
C THR A 65 -19.67 -39.46 15.97
N LYS A 66 -19.65 -39.20 17.29
CA LYS A 66 -19.13 -37.94 17.83
C LYS A 66 -17.63 -37.77 17.55
N MET A 67 -16.87 -38.87 17.60
CA MET A 67 -15.44 -38.83 17.26
C MET A 67 -15.22 -38.47 15.79
N ASP A 68 -15.97 -39.09 14.88
CA ASP A 68 -15.87 -38.82 13.43
C ASP A 68 -16.29 -37.37 13.10
N GLU A 69 -17.31 -36.84 13.77
CA GLU A 69 -17.72 -35.44 13.65
C GLU A 69 -16.62 -34.47 14.12
N ASN A 70 -16.04 -34.75 15.28
CA ASN A 70 -14.95 -33.94 15.82
C ASN A 70 -13.68 -34.02 14.96
N ALA A 71 -13.37 -35.20 14.43
CA ALA A 71 -12.25 -35.38 13.49
C ALA A 71 -12.46 -34.58 12.22
N LYS A 72 -13.67 -34.63 11.62
CA LYS A 72 -13.99 -33.81 10.44
C LYS A 72 -13.91 -32.32 10.73
N LYS A 73 -14.40 -31.87 11.89
CA LYS A 73 -14.30 -30.46 12.31
C LYS A 73 -12.83 -30.05 12.45
N TYR A 74 -12.02 -30.88 13.10
CA TYR A 74 -10.58 -30.63 13.29
C TYR A 74 -9.86 -30.52 11.95
N THR A 75 -10.04 -31.51 11.07
CA THR A 75 -9.44 -31.51 9.73
C THR A 75 -9.84 -30.28 8.94
N LYS A 76 -11.13 -29.92 8.96
CA LYS A 76 -11.62 -28.73 8.25
C LYS A 76 -10.93 -27.46 8.74
N VAL A 77 -10.92 -27.21 10.05
CA VAL A 77 -10.30 -25.98 10.57
C VAL A 77 -8.79 -25.97 10.33
N LEU A 78 -8.13 -27.12 10.43
CA LEU A 78 -6.70 -27.21 10.17
C LEU A 78 -6.34 -26.96 8.70
N GLU A 79 -7.02 -27.65 7.77
CA GLU A 79 -6.70 -27.60 6.35
C GLU A 79 -7.22 -26.32 5.69
N GLU A 80 -8.50 -25.99 5.91
CA GLU A 80 -9.17 -24.89 5.21
C GLU A 80 -8.95 -23.54 5.87
N ASP A 81 -9.01 -23.46 7.20
CA ASP A 81 -8.97 -22.17 7.90
C ASP A 81 -7.54 -21.76 8.29
N ILE A 82 -6.64 -22.72 8.60
CA ILE A 82 -5.28 -22.44 9.08
C ILE A 82 -4.25 -22.61 7.94
N MET A 83 -4.08 -23.83 7.43
CA MET A 83 -3.02 -24.15 6.47
C MET A 83 -3.16 -23.37 5.17
N LYS A 84 -4.39 -23.27 4.64
CA LYS A 84 -4.66 -22.50 3.42
C LYS A 84 -4.30 -21.04 3.58
N VAL A 85 -4.76 -20.38 4.65
CA VAL A 85 -4.50 -18.95 4.87
C VAL A 85 -3.00 -18.67 5.01
N ILE A 86 -2.28 -19.50 5.77
CA ILE A 86 -0.82 -19.39 5.90
C ILE A 86 -0.13 -19.57 4.54
N SER A 87 -0.56 -20.56 3.75
CA SER A 87 0.00 -20.81 2.42
C SER A 87 -0.26 -19.66 1.46
N ASP A 88 -1.45 -19.05 1.51
CA ASP A 88 -1.80 -17.88 0.72
C ASP A 88 -0.96 -16.64 1.12
N GLN A 89 -0.66 -16.48 2.42
CA GLN A 89 0.25 -15.41 2.87
C GLN A 89 1.70 -15.66 2.44
N LEU A 90 2.19 -16.91 2.53
CA LEU A 90 3.53 -17.27 2.06
C LEU A 90 3.68 -17.05 0.56
N THR A 91 2.67 -17.45 -0.23
CA THR A 91 2.63 -17.21 -1.68
C THR A 91 2.66 -15.71 -1.99
N TYR A 92 1.91 -14.91 -1.24
CA TYR A 92 1.96 -13.45 -1.38
C TYR A 92 3.34 -12.87 -1.03
N MET A 93 3.96 -13.33 0.05
CA MET A 93 5.30 -12.90 0.43
C MET A 93 6.33 -13.30 -0.63
N GLU A 94 6.25 -14.50 -1.21
CA GLU A 94 7.09 -14.93 -2.32
C GLU A 94 6.91 -14.00 -3.53
N GLN A 95 5.66 -13.66 -3.88
CA GLN A 95 5.36 -12.73 -4.97
C GLN A 95 5.95 -11.32 -4.71
N LEU A 96 5.89 -10.80 -3.48
CA LEU A 96 6.43 -9.47 -3.16
C LEU A 96 7.96 -9.44 -2.96
N CYS A 97 8.51 -10.46 -2.31
CA CYS A 97 9.91 -10.48 -1.88
C CYS A 97 10.84 -11.14 -2.89
N VAL A 98 10.33 -12.03 -3.75
CA VAL A 98 11.11 -12.78 -4.75
C VAL A 98 10.70 -12.36 -6.17
N GLY A 99 9.45 -11.94 -6.38
CA GLY A 99 8.90 -11.65 -7.70
C GLY A 99 8.81 -10.16 -8.07
N ALA A 100 9.93 -9.49 -8.33
CA ALA A 100 9.90 -8.24 -9.10
C ALA A 100 11.26 -7.79 -9.66
N GLU A 101 12.06 -8.67 -10.27
CA GLU A 101 13.20 -8.21 -11.08
C GLU A 101 12.80 -7.22 -12.19
N HIS A 102 11.50 -7.05 -12.48
CA HIS A 102 10.95 -6.07 -13.43
C HIS A 102 9.96 -5.03 -12.86
N GLN A 103 9.42 -5.14 -11.63
CA GLN A 103 8.48 -4.09 -11.13
C GLN A 103 9.18 -2.81 -10.69
N ASP A 104 10.46 -2.89 -10.39
CA ASP A 104 11.27 -1.72 -10.07
C ASP A 104 11.26 -0.70 -11.23
N SER A 105 11.21 -1.16 -12.48
CA SER A 105 11.08 -0.27 -13.65
C SER A 105 9.74 0.50 -13.70
N MET A 106 8.62 -0.19 -13.50
CA MET A 106 7.28 0.42 -13.53
C MET A 106 7.02 1.31 -12.31
N PHE A 107 7.51 0.91 -11.14
CA PHE A 107 7.45 1.72 -9.93
C PHE A 107 8.28 3.01 -10.08
N ARG A 108 9.51 2.92 -10.59
CA ARG A 108 10.34 4.09 -10.92
C ARG A 108 9.65 5.01 -11.93
N VAL A 109 9.00 4.46 -12.96
CA VAL A 109 8.25 5.25 -13.96
C VAL A 109 7.03 5.95 -13.36
N GLN A 110 6.25 5.25 -12.52
CA GLN A 110 5.09 5.86 -11.84
C GLN A 110 5.53 6.96 -10.86
N ASN A 111 6.57 6.71 -10.07
CA ASN A 111 7.10 7.70 -9.13
C ASN A 111 7.69 8.91 -9.86
N LYS A 112 8.42 8.69 -10.97
CA LYS A 112 8.92 9.75 -11.84
C LYS A 112 7.76 10.58 -12.43
N ASN A 113 6.69 9.94 -12.90
CA ASN A 113 5.52 10.64 -13.43
C ASN A 113 4.81 11.47 -12.36
N LYS A 114 4.65 10.92 -11.15
CA LYS A 114 4.05 11.65 -10.01
C LYS A 114 4.87 12.89 -9.66
N MET A 115 6.18 12.72 -9.47
CA MET A 115 7.10 13.83 -9.18
C MET A 115 7.08 14.89 -10.27
N THR A 116 7.09 14.47 -11.54
CA THR A 116 7.03 15.40 -12.69
C THR A 116 5.73 16.22 -12.67
N LYS A 117 4.59 15.61 -12.33
CA LYS A 117 3.31 16.32 -12.20
C LYS A 117 3.32 17.33 -11.06
N GLU A 118 3.90 16.97 -9.91
CA GLU A 118 4.03 17.88 -8.76
C GLU A 118 4.92 19.09 -9.09
N VAL A 119 6.06 18.86 -9.73
CA VAL A 119 6.95 19.94 -10.21
C VAL A 119 6.23 20.83 -11.23
N LEU A 120 5.51 20.24 -12.18
CA LEU A 120 4.75 20.99 -13.17
C LEU A 120 3.67 21.86 -12.52
N ASN A 121 2.93 21.34 -11.54
CA ASN A 121 1.91 22.09 -10.83
C ASN A 121 2.51 23.26 -10.02
N ARG A 122 3.69 23.04 -9.42
CA ARG A 122 4.44 24.11 -8.76
C ARG A 122 4.85 25.19 -9.74
N MET A 123 5.37 24.83 -10.91
CA MET A 123 5.72 25.78 -11.97
C MET A 123 4.50 26.58 -12.44
N TYR A 124 3.34 25.94 -12.65
CA TYR A 124 2.10 26.65 -12.99
C TYR A 124 1.72 27.68 -11.92
N THR A 125 1.89 27.34 -10.64
CA THR A 125 1.59 28.24 -9.53
C THR A 125 2.55 29.43 -9.49
N GLU A 126 3.86 29.18 -9.67
CA GLU A 126 4.87 30.23 -9.69
C GLU A 126 4.68 31.18 -10.88
N VAL A 127 4.37 30.66 -12.08
CA VAL A 127 4.08 31.47 -13.26
C VAL A 127 2.81 32.31 -13.07
N ALA A 128 1.74 31.74 -12.50
CA ALA A 128 0.51 32.48 -12.23
C ALA A 128 0.74 33.63 -11.21
N CYS A 129 1.58 33.39 -10.20
CA CYS A 129 1.98 34.42 -9.25
C CYS A 129 2.75 35.56 -9.95
N LEU A 130 3.74 35.22 -10.78
CA LEU A 130 4.51 36.20 -11.56
C LEU A 130 3.63 36.99 -12.53
N GLN A 131 2.68 36.34 -13.21
CA GLN A 131 1.73 37.01 -14.10
C GLN A 131 0.85 38.01 -13.33
N THR A 132 0.43 37.66 -12.11
CA THR A 132 -0.34 38.56 -11.25
C THR A 132 0.49 39.76 -10.80
N LEU A 133 1.76 39.54 -10.46
CA LEU A 133 2.70 40.62 -10.10
C LEU A 133 2.98 41.54 -11.29
N VAL A 134 3.13 41.00 -12.50
CA VAL A 134 3.30 41.79 -13.73
C VAL A 134 2.04 42.57 -14.07
N ALA A 135 0.86 41.96 -13.93
CA ALA A 135 -0.42 42.65 -14.13
C ALA A 135 -0.64 43.78 -13.11
N ASN A 136 -0.16 43.61 -11.88
CA ASN A 136 -0.23 44.63 -10.83
C ASN A 136 0.86 45.71 -10.99
N GLY A 137 2.05 45.37 -11.49
CA GLY A 137 3.15 46.30 -11.75
C GLY A 137 2.99 47.14 -13.02
N ALA A 138 2.07 46.78 -13.92
CA ALA A 138 1.74 47.56 -15.12
C ALA A 138 0.79 48.75 -14.86
N ASN A 139 0.38 49.00 -13.60
CA ASN A 139 -0.47 50.12 -13.21
C ASN A 139 0.28 51.33 -12.63
N GLU A 140 1.62 51.32 -12.62
CA GLU A 140 2.44 52.47 -12.22
C GLU A 140 3.34 52.92 -13.39
N ASP A 141 2.72 53.39 -14.48
CA ASP A 141 3.36 54.34 -15.40
C ASP A 141 2.59 55.66 -15.33
N GLY A 142 3.09 56.55 -14.48
CA GLY A 142 2.52 57.86 -14.19
C GLY A 142 3.60 58.80 -13.68
N THR A 143 4.43 59.29 -14.60
CA THR A 143 5.19 60.56 -14.60
C THR A 143 5.87 61.04 -13.31
N PRO A 144 7.20 61.33 -13.33
CA PRO A 144 7.87 62.07 -12.28
C PRO A 144 7.54 63.56 -12.43
N ASP A 145 6.93 64.17 -11.42
CA ASP A 145 6.92 65.63 -11.25
C ASP A 145 7.29 65.98 -9.81
N GLY A 146 8.05 67.06 -9.70
CA GLY A 146 8.90 67.39 -8.57
C GLY A 146 8.20 67.98 -7.35
N ASN A 147 9.04 68.13 -6.31
CA ASN A 147 8.79 68.74 -5.00
C ASN A 147 7.81 67.94 -4.12
N ASP A 148 8.17 67.49 -2.91
CA ASP A 148 8.67 68.33 -1.84
C ASP A 148 9.76 67.66 -0.98
N VAL A 149 10.72 68.50 -0.61
CA VAL A 149 11.64 68.32 0.50
C VAL A 149 10.84 68.46 1.80
N GLU A 150 10.82 67.45 2.66
CA GLU A 150 10.71 67.72 4.10
C GLU A 150 11.45 66.67 4.96
N MET A 151 12.46 67.17 5.66
CA MET A 151 13.18 66.53 6.75
C MET A 151 12.29 66.44 7.98
N ILE A 152 12.09 65.24 8.54
CA ILE A 152 11.81 65.01 9.97
C ILE A 152 12.48 63.68 10.35
N GLN A 153 13.71 63.70 10.87
CA GLN A 153 14.12 63.85 12.28
C GLN A 153 14.09 62.54 13.09
N GLU A 154 15.27 62.21 13.58
CA GLU A 154 15.66 61.05 14.37
C GLU A 154 14.78 60.80 15.60
N GLY A 155 14.60 59.52 15.95
CA GLY A 155 13.92 59.17 17.21
C GLY A 155 13.89 57.67 17.56
N SER A 156 14.96 57.21 18.21
CA SER A 156 14.96 56.22 19.31
C SER A 156 14.87 54.71 19.03
N ILE A 157 16.07 54.11 19.05
CA ILE A 157 16.58 52.87 19.69
C ILE A 157 15.64 52.03 20.60
N HIS A 158 15.94 50.71 20.65
CA HIS A 158 15.81 49.70 21.74
C HIS A 158 14.78 48.58 21.44
N THR A 159 15.00 47.26 21.55
CA THR A 159 16.12 46.32 21.84
C THR A 159 15.61 44.89 21.58
N GLY A 160 16.50 43.93 21.32
CA GLY A 160 16.19 42.54 21.62
C GLY A 160 17.12 41.50 20.98
N SER A 161 18.36 41.39 21.48
CA SER A 161 19.16 40.17 21.37
C SER A 161 18.45 39.01 22.07
N ILE A 162 18.44 37.82 21.48
CA ILE A 162 18.84 36.59 22.21
C ILE A 162 19.49 35.62 21.22
N ASP A 163 20.74 35.28 21.49
CA ASP A 163 21.53 34.21 20.90
C ASP A 163 20.97 32.81 21.23
N SER A 164 21.34 31.81 20.41
CA SER A 164 22.21 30.69 20.80
C SER A 164 21.88 29.38 20.08
N GLU A 165 22.98 28.73 19.68
CA GLU A 165 23.17 27.29 19.43
C GLU A 165 22.49 26.36 20.44
#